data_AF-A0ABD1UUF0-F1
#
_entry.id   AF-A0ABD1UUF0-F1
#
_cell.length_a   1.000
_cell.length_b   1.000
_cell.length_c   1.000
_cell.angle_alpha   90.00
_cell.angle_beta   90.00
_cell.angle_gamma   90.00
#
_symmetry.space_group_name_H-M   'P 1'
#
loop_
_entity.id
_entity.type
_entity.pdbx_description
1 polymer ?
#
loop_
_entity_poly.entity_id
_entity_poly.type
_entity_poly.pdbx_seq_one_letter_code
_entity_poly.pdbx_strand_id
1 'polypeptide(L)'
;MDEGIIDGTKVVGFKQHLVFYQGKISSGTQTPWKIHEYRANPSSFTAAEMNDGITKKISNLVVCKIFLMNDDPTTDSDGEIESLIFEEDDGSEEKDGSSRS
;
A
#
# COMPACT_ATOMS: atom_id res chain seq x y z
N MET A 1 -9.14 13.48 0.51
CA MET A 1 -10.15 12.82 -0.31
C MET A 1 -9.50 11.56 -0.86
N ASP A 2 -10.22 10.44 -0.94
CA ASP A 2 -9.61 9.18 -1.41
C ASP A 2 -9.16 9.30 -2.87
N GLU A 3 -7.98 8.78 -3.18
CA GLU A 3 -7.43 8.73 -4.54
C GLU A 3 -8.06 7.54 -5.29
N GLY A 4 -8.65 7.78 -6.46
CA GLY A 4 -9.23 6.72 -7.28
C GLY A 4 -8.15 5.91 -8.00
N ILE A 5 -8.21 4.58 -7.92
CA ILE A 5 -7.33 3.66 -8.65
C ILE A 5 -8.01 3.34 -9.97
N ILE A 6 -7.37 3.67 -11.08
CA ILE A 6 -7.95 3.56 -12.43
C ILE A 6 -7.28 2.42 -13.19
N ASP A 7 -8.10 1.54 -13.74
CA ASP A 7 -7.71 0.55 -14.75
C ASP A 7 -8.45 0.88 -16.07
N GLY A 8 -7.69 1.25 -17.09
CA GLY A 8 -8.24 1.83 -18.32
C GLY A 8 -9.05 3.10 -18.06
N THR A 9 -10.37 3.02 -18.21
CA THR A 9 -11.31 4.14 -17.96
C THR A 9 -12.15 3.94 -16.69
N LYS A 10 -11.85 2.91 -15.91
CA LYS A 10 -12.70 2.44 -14.82
C LYS A 10 -12.01 2.62 -13.48
N VAL A 11 -12.72 3.18 -12.51
CA VAL A 11 -12.27 3.21 -11.12
C VAL A 11 -12.47 1.83 -10.49
N VAL A 12 -11.38 1.12 -10.23
CA VAL A 12 -11.39 -0.24 -9.65
C VAL A 12 -11.24 -0.25 -8.14
N GLY A 13 -10.84 0.87 -7.55
CA GLY A 13 -10.69 0.99 -6.11
C GLY A 13 -10.34 2.39 -5.68
N PHE A 14 -10.04 2.51 -4.40
CA PHE A 14 -9.71 3.76 -3.74
C PHE A 14 -8.52 3.54 -2.82
N LYS A 15 -7.66 4.54 -2.75
CA LYS A 15 -6.47 4.55 -1.91
C LYS A 15 -6.54 5.70 -0.93
N GLN A 16 -6.24 5.41 0.33
CA GLN A 16 -6.15 6.40 1.40
C GLN A 16 -4.75 6.36 2.03
N HIS A 17 -4.16 7.54 2.21
CA HIS A 17 -2.87 7.71 2.88
C HIS A 17 -3.09 8.03 4.36
N LEU A 18 -2.41 7.28 5.22
CA LEU A 18 -2.49 7.41 6.67
C LEU A 18 -1.08 7.49 7.25
N VAL A 19 -0.99 8.13 8.41
CA VAL A 19 0.23 8.19 9.24
C VAL A 19 -0.11 7.64 10.60
N PHE A 20 0.74 6.79 11.15
CA PHE A 20 0.55 6.29 12.50
C PHE A 20 1.04 7.33 13.52
N TYR A 21 0.20 7.62 14.51
CA TYR A 21 0.55 8.46 15.66
C TYR A 21 0.67 7.60 16.91
N GLN A 22 1.78 7.74 17.63
CA GLN A 22 1.99 7.07 18.90
C GLN A 22 1.38 7.89 20.03
N GLY A 23 0.54 7.26 20.86
CA GLY A 23 -0.07 7.90 22.05
C GLY A 23 -1.57 8.12 21.90
N LYS A 24 -2.12 9.06 22.68
CA LYS A 24 -3.56 9.38 22.67
C LYS A 24 -3.90 10.28 21.49
N ILE A 25 -5.14 10.17 20.98
CA ILE A 25 -5.62 10.96 19.84
C ILE A 25 -5.38 12.47 20.03
N SER A 26 -5.52 12.99 21.26
CA SER A 26 -5.37 14.43 21.55
C SER A 26 -3.92 14.92 21.70
N SER A 27 -2.95 14.02 21.87
CA SER A 27 -1.54 14.38 22.18
C SER A 27 -0.55 13.41 21.54
N GLY A 28 -0.93 12.80 20.42
CA GLY A 28 -0.12 11.77 19.75
C GLY A 28 1.09 12.38 19.08
N THR A 29 2.21 11.67 19.13
CA THR A 29 3.42 12.01 18.38
C THR A 29 3.36 11.33 17.02
N GLN A 30 3.53 12.09 15.95
CA GLN A 30 3.61 11.53 14.60
C GLN A 30 4.83 10.60 14.51
N THR A 31 4.66 9.45 13.84
CA THR A 31 5.75 8.50 13.59
C THR A 31 6.13 8.49 12.10
N PRO A 32 7.29 7.91 11.72
CA PRO A 32 7.67 7.71 10.31
C PRO A 32 6.86 6.61 9.60
N TRP A 33 5.99 5.89 10.31
CA TRP A 33 5.15 4.85 9.72
C TRP A 33 4.06 5.45 8.85
N LYS A 34 4.08 5.05 7.58
CA LYS A 34 3.05 5.36 6.59
C LYS A 34 2.24 4.11 6.29
N ILE A 35 0.96 4.30 6.05
CA ILE A 35 0.04 3.24 5.67
C ILE A 35 -0.72 3.71 4.44
N HIS A 36 -0.70 2.91 3.37
CA HIS A 36 -1.64 3.05 2.27
C HIS A 36 -2.71 1.98 2.44
N GLU A 37 -3.94 2.42 2.66
CA GLU A 37 -5.13 1.55 2.67
C GLU A 37 -5.74 1.53 1.26
N TYR A 38 -6.03 0.34 0.76
CA TYR A 38 -6.66 0.11 -0.53
C TYR A 38 -8.00 -0.59 -0.35
N ARG A 39 -9.05 0.01 -0.91
CA ARG A 39 -10.42 -0.52 -0.94
C ARG A 39 -10.84 -0.82 -2.36
N ALA A 40 -11.38 -2.00 -2.61
CA ALA A 40 -11.96 -2.34 -3.91
C ALA A 40 -13.26 -1.56 -4.15
N ASN A 41 -13.51 -1.13 -5.39
CA ASN A 41 -14.77 -0.50 -5.75
C ASN A 41 -15.81 -1.59 -6.05
N PRO A 42 -16.93 -1.73 -5.30
CA PRO A 42 -17.93 -2.75 -5.58
C PRO A 42 -18.53 -2.64 -6.99
N SER A 43 -18.64 -1.42 -7.52
CA SER A 43 -19.11 -1.18 -8.89
C SER A 43 -18.12 -1.64 -9.96
N SER A 44 -16.91 -2.06 -9.57
CA SER A 44 -15.94 -2.58 -10.52
C SER A 44 -16.12 -4.04 -10.89
N PHE A 45 -17.03 -4.75 -10.25
CA PHE A 45 -17.34 -6.15 -10.54
C PHE A 45 -18.63 -6.25 -11.34
N THR A 46 -18.67 -7.17 -12.30
CA THR A 46 -19.90 -7.49 -13.03
C THR A 46 -20.84 -8.34 -12.15
N ALA A 47 -22.12 -8.37 -12.49
CA ALA A 47 -23.10 -9.18 -11.78
C ALA A 47 -22.78 -10.69 -11.84
N ALA A 48 -22.08 -11.15 -12.88
CA ALA A 48 -21.65 -12.54 -13.00
C ALA A 48 -20.49 -12.88 -12.06
N GLU A 49 -19.66 -11.91 -11.72
CA GLU A 49 -18.52 -12.05 -10.78
C GLU A 49 -18.97 -11.89 -9.33
N MET A 50 -20.06 -11.17 -9.08
CA MET A 50 -20.58 -10.90 -7.74
C MET A 50 -21.38 -12.09 -7.19
N ASN A 51 -20.77 -12.85 -6.28
CA ASN A 51 -21.47 -13.79 -5.40
C ASN A 51 -21.44 -13.30 -3.94
N ASP A 52 -22.26 -13.89 -3.05
CA ASP A 52 -22.35 -13.50 -1.64
C ASP A 52 -20.98 -13.51 -0.92
N GLY A 53 -20.12 -14.47 -1.25
CA GLY A 53 -18.77 -14.55 -0.70
C GLY A 53 -17.87 -13.40 -1.15
N ILE A 54 -17.93 -13.01 -2.42
CA ILE A 54 -17.16 -11.89 -2.98
C ILE A 54 -17.68 -10.56 -2.43
N THR A 55 -18.99 -10.37 -2.37
CA THR A 55 -19.61 -9.17 -1.76
C THR A 55 -19.18 -8.99 -0.32
N LYS A 56 -19.16 -10.07 0.48
CA LYS A 56 -18.67 -10.03 1.86
C LYS A 56 -17.19 -9.66 1.95
N LYS A 57 -16.35 -10.18 1.05
CA LYS A 57 -14.92 -9.84 1.01
C LYS A 57 -14.71 -8.37 0.69
N ILE A 58 -15.35 -7.86 -0.37
CA ILE A 58 -15.22 -6.47 -0.80
C ILE A 58 -15.69 -5.50 0.30
N SER A 59 -16.76 -5.82 1.02
CA SER A 59 -17.29 -4.95 2.08
C SER A 59 -16.51 -5.02 3.39
N ASN A 60 -15.84 -6.13 3.70
CA ASN A 60 -15.24 -6.38 5.01
C ASN A 60 -13.71 -6.40 5.01
N LEU A 61 -13.06 -6.45 3.85
CA LEU A 61 -11.60 -6.53 3.75
C LEU A 61 -11.04 -5.32 3.02
N VAL A 62 -9.87 -4.89 3.49
CA VAL A 62 -9.03 -3.88 2.86
C VAL A 62 -7.61 -4.44 2.74
N VAL A 63 -6.84 -3.95 1.77
CA VAL A 63 -5.41 -4.27 1.67
C VAL A 63 -4.62 -3.09 2.20
N CYS A 64 -3.60 -3.35 3.02
CA CYS A 64 -2.75 -2.30 3.56
C CYS A 64 -1.30 -2.51 3.16
N LYS A 65 -0.65 -1.46 2.64
CA LYS A 65 0.81 -1.38 2.54
C LYS A 65 1.33 -0.54 3.70
N ILE A 66 2.11 -1.16 4.57
CA ILE A 66 2.71 -0.50 5.75
C ILE A 66 4.21 -0.38 5.48
N PHE A 67 4.75 0.82 5.64
CA PHE A 67 6.18 1.07 5.41
C PHE A 67 6.70 2.20 6.29
N LEU A 68 8.01 2.19 6.53
CA LEU A 68 8.73 3.28 7.17
C LEU A 68 9.20 4.25 6.09
N MET A 69 8.93 5.54 6.29
CA MET A 69 9.59 6.59 5.53
C MET A 69 10.93 6.88 6.23
N ASN A 70 12.05 6.53 5.59
CA ASN A 70 13.36 6.86 6.12
C ASN A 70 13.57 8.38 6.07
N ASP A 71 14.23 8.94 7.08
CA ASP A 71 14.54 10.38 7.21
C ASP A 71 15.66 10.83 6.25
N ASP A 72 15.54 10.58 4.94
CA ASP A 72 16.25 11.42 3.98
C ASP A 72 15.30 11.95 2.89
N PRO A 73 14.43 12.90 3.25
CA PRO A 73 13.88 13.83 2.29
C PRO A 73 14.94 14.91 2.03
N THR A 74 15.63 14.85 0.88
CA THR A 74 16.14 16.09 0.29
C THR A 74 14.91 16.92 -0.08
N THR A 75 14.52 17.79 0.84
CA THR A 75 13.43 18.75 0.65
C THR A 75 13.86 19.77 -0.38
N ASP A 76 13.40 19.64 -1.62
CA ASP A 76 13.24 20.84 -2.45
C ASP A 76 12.06 21.64 -1.89
N SER A 77 12.21 22.96 -1.91
CA SER A 77 11.44 23.91 -1.10
C SER A 77 9.95 24.06 -1.48
N ASP A 78 9.41 23.15 -2.28
CA ASP A 78 8.09 23.26 -2.88
C ASP A 78 7.11 22.14 -2.47
N GLY A 79 7.51 21.25 -1.55
CA GLY A 79 6.56 20.36 -0.85
C GLY A 79 5.97 19.20 -1.66
N GLU A 80 6.53 18.88 -2.83
CA GLU A 80 6.20 17.64 -3.54
C GLU A 80 7.07 16.48 -3.02
N ILE A 81 6.41 15.37 -2.66
CA ILE A 81 7.07 14.12 -2.30
C ILE A 81 7.37 13.38 -3.60
N GLU A 82 8.63 13.30 -4.02
CA GLU A 82 9.01 12.34 -5.04
C GLU A 82 8.83 10.91 -4.49
N SER A 83 7.99 10.14 -5.17
CA SER A 83 7.76 8.74 -4.86
C SER A 83 9.04 7.94 -5.08
N LEU A 84 9.67 7.46 -4.00
CA LEU A 84 10.73 6.46 -4.10
C LEU A 84 10.12 5.13 -4.55
N ILE A 85 10.26 4.83 -5.84
CA ILE A 85 10.00 3.52 -6.42
C ILE A 85 11.10 2.59 -5.92
N PHE A 86 10.77 1.64 -5.06
CA PHE A 86 11.68 0.57 -4.67
C PHE A 86 11.76 -0.44 -5.82
N GLU A 87 12.92 -0.59 -6.44
CA GLU A 87 13.21 -1.69 -7.37
C GLU A 87 13.18 -3.02 -6.61
N GLU A 88 12.52 -4.04 -7.17
CA GLU A 88 12.48 -5.39 -6.60
C GLU A 88 13.86 -6.06 -6.79
N ASP A 89 14.48 -6.50 -5.69
CA ASP A 89 15.74 -7.23 -5.68
C ASP A 89 15.51 -8.69 -6.11
N ASP A 90 15.94 -9.03 -7.32
CA ASP A 90 16.01 -10.40 -7.84
C ASP A 90 17.15 -11.15 -7.11
N GLY A 91 16.76 -11.86 -6.05
CA GLY A 91 17.66 -12.70 -5.27
C GLY A 91 18.22 -13.87 -6.08
N SER A 92 19.48 -13.75 -6.51
CA SER A 92 20.23 -14.86 -7.09
C SER A 92 20.61 -15.93 -6.05
N GLU A 93 20.26 -17.18 -6.30
CA GLU A 93 20.58 -18.35 -5.46
C GLU A 93 22.09 -18.65 -5.39
N GLU A 94 22.67 -18.68 -4.18
CA GLU A 94 23.99 -19.26 -3.93
C GLU A 94 23.93 -20.80 -3.99
N LYS A 95 24.76 -21.41 -4.86
CA LYS A 95 24.97 -22.86 -4.88
C LYS A 95 26.03 -23.24 -3.85
N ASP A 96 25.62 -23.94 -2.79
CA ASP A 96 26.56 -24.57 -1.85
C ASP A 96 27.28 -25.75 -2.52
N GLY A 97 28.60 -25.59 -2.68
CA GLY A 97 29.51 -26.65 -3.09
C GLY A 97 30.04 -27.37 -1.85
N SER A 98 29.54 -28.57 -1.58
CA SER A 98 30.14 -29.46 -0.58
C SER A 98 30.82 -30.65 -1.26
N SER A 99 32.14 -30.55 -1.41
CA SER A 99 33.03 -31.69 -1.67
C SER A 99 33.29 -32.41 -0.35
N ARG A 100 33.16 -33.73 -0.33
CA ARG A 100 33.79 -34.57 0.70
C ARG A 100 34.50 -35.77 0.08
N SER A 101 35.71 -35.94 0.60
CA SER A 101 36.80 -36.86 0.31
C SER A 101 36.44 -38.34 0.33
#